data_AF-A0A918Z579-F1
#
_entry.id   AF-A0A918Z579-F1
#
_cell.length_a   1.000
_cell.length_b   1.000
_cell.length_c   1.000
_cell.angle_alpha   90.00
_cell.angle_beta   90.00
_cell.angle_gamma   90.00
#
_symmetry.space_group_name_H-M   'P 1'
#
loop_
_entity.id
_entity.type
_entity.pdbx_description
1 polymer ?
#
loop_
_entity_poly.entity_id
_entity_poly.type
_entity_poly.pdbx_seq_one_letter_code
_entity_poly.pdbx_strand_id
1 'polypeptide(L)'
;MSILGTGSSALLAFQRALATISHNVANANTDGYSRQRVELAARPGNPYGYGFVGAGVETSAVTRLADGFHFSRALDSAAELGRLGTLAGLAERLDTAISDDATGLAAPWSAFFDAMQGVASQPASGASRQALLDRANAMATRVRSLDAQFKSIDVEVNAKIEGNVREVNRLSGEIARLNEEIVRQRGLAGGQQPNDLLDQRERLIQELSAKAGVVTAMQEDGAINVFTGGGQSLVVGTKAQALTTVADPFRPERRELALQSPSGPVPLGPGTLGGELGGLLEFRSQVLDPAASQLGRIAATVAYTVNAQHRQGMDLYGQMGGDFFRPITANVSPHALNTGGASLSGALADPAAFDGIDAVLTFDGASWSAVRRDNGQPVTLTGTGTAADPLRVGGMALVVSGSAAAGDRFLLRPASGAAGQLQVAITDPGRIAAASPLKASADLGNDSDATPGALAIADATAPGVVANHTVVFLDDTTYSVDGGPPATYDPATGIVGGGWTLKLEGTPRAGDRFDLAPRGPGSSDNGNMRALAALDDLGRLEGGQLSMNGALQQLTVATASAARQAGDARDAQGIIDQQVRADREALSGVNLDEEAANLLRFQQAYQAAAQVIAAADTVFQSLLSAVRR
;
A
#
# COMPACT_ATOMS: atom_id res chain seq x y z
N MET A 1 -68.84 34.32 14.53
CA MET A 1 -67.44 34.14 15.01
C MET A 1 -66.62 33.12 14.20
N SER A 2 -67.22 32.27 13.35
CA SER A 2 -66.50 31.21 12.62
C SER A 2 -65.63 31.70 11.44
N ILE A 3 -66.07 32.71 10.69
CA ILE A 3 -65.44 33.11 9.41
C ILE A 3 -64.17 33.96 9.58
N LEU A 4 -64.10 34.79 10.63
CA LEU A 4 -62.88 35.57 10.95
C LEU A 4 -61.76 34.65 11.47
N GLY A 5 -62.13 33.65 12.27
CA GLY A 5 -61.18 32.64 12.78
C GLY A 5 -60.61 31.76 11.68
N THR A 6 -61.44 31.31 10.74
CA THR A 6 -60.98 30.52 9.58
C THR A 6 -60.08 31.37 8.67
N GLY A 7 -60.48 32.61 8.35
CA GLY A 7 -59.69 33.54 7.53
C GLY A 7 -58.33 33.89 8.16
N SER A 8 -58.30 34.20 9.45
CA SER A 8 -57.05 34.51 10.16
C SER A 8 -56.09 33.32 10.22
N SER A 9 -56.62 32.11 10.49
CA SER A 9 -55.82 30.88 10.50
C SER A 9 -55.21 30.57 9.12
N ALA A 10 -55.97 30.80 8.04
CA ALA A 10 -55.50 30.64 6.67
C ALA A 10 -54.41 31.64 6.30
N LEU A 11 -54.54 32.92 6.69
CA LEU A 11 -53.50 33.92 6.45
C LEU A 11 -52.16 33.55 7.08
N LEU A 12 -52.17 33.15 8.36
CA LEU A 12 -50.95 32.76 9.07
C LEU A 12 -50.31 31.51 8.44
N ALA A 13 -51.12 30.53 8.07
CA ALA A 13 -50.66 29.32 7.40
C ALA A 13 -50.00 29.61 6.04
N PHE A 14 -50.64 30.44 5.21
CA PHE A 14 -50.09 30.82 3.90
C PHE A 14 -48.88 31.76 4.02
N GLN A 15 -48.84 32.65 5.01
CA GLN A 15 -47.66 33.46 5.31
C GLN A 15 -46.45 32.56 5.64
N ARG A 16 -46.65 31.49 6.41
CA ARG A 16 -45.58 30.53 6.72
C ARG A 16 -45.14 29.74 5.48
N ALA A 17 -46.08 29.35 4.62
CA ALA A 17 -45.76 28.72 3.34
C ALA A 17 -44.91 29.65 2.45
N LEU A 18 -45.28 30.93 2.33
CA LEU A 18 -44.51 31.93 1.58
C LEU A 18 -43.11 32.15 2.17
N ALA A 19 -42.98 32.20 3.50
CA ALA A 19 -41.68 32.32 4.15
C ALA A 19 -40.79 31.10 3.91
N THR A 20 -41.36 29.89 3.90
CA THR A 20 -40.63 28.65 3.63
C THR A 20 -40.15 28.60 2.18
N ILE A 21 -40.99 29.01 1.23
CA ILE A 21 -40.59 29.12 -0.18
C ILE A 21 -39.48 30.16 -0.35
N SER A 22 -39.59 31.30 0.31
CA SER A 22 -38.51 32.31 0.30
C SER A 22 -37.20 31.75 0.86
N HIS A 23 -37.26 30.91 1.89
CA HIS A 23 -36.09 30.24 2.46
C HIS A 23 -35.51 29.22 1.48
N ASN A 24 -36.34 28.41 0.82
CA ASN A 24 -35.91 27.46 -0.20
C ASN A 24 -35.20 28.17 -1.35
N VAL A 25 -35.82 29.21 -1.92
CA VAL A 25 -35.26 29.99 -3.04
C VAL A 25 -33.93 30.63 -2.64
N ALA A 26 -33.83 31.19 -1.44
CA ALA A 26 -32.58 31.79 -0.95
C ALA A 26 -31.45 30.76 -0.81
N ASN A 27 -31.78 29.49 -0.50
CA ASN A 27 -30.81 28.43 -0.29
C ASN A 27 -30.71 27.46 -1.49
N ALA A 28 -31.29 27.79 -2.65
CA ALA A 28 -31.31 26.90 -3.81
C ALA A 28 -29.91 26.48 -4.32
N ASN A 29 -28.90 27.32 -4.09
CA ASN A 29 -27.50 27.05 -4.44
C ASN A 29 -26.62 26.69 -3.22
N THR A 30 -27.22 26.44 -2.05
CA THR A 30 -26.48 26.04 -0.86
C THR A 30 -26.27 24.53 -0.88
N ASP A 31 -25.02 24.10 -0.97
CA ASP A 31 -24.70 22.67 -0.99
C ASP A 31 -25.19 21.99 0.30
N GLY A 32 -25.78 20.81 0.12
CA GLY A 32 -26.36 20.04 1.22
C GLY A 32 -27.74 20.50 1.72
N TYR A 33 -28.30 21.59 1.20
CA TYR A 33 -29.63 22.07 1.61
C TYR A 33 -30.76 21.16 1.13
N SER A 34 -31.66 20.80 2.04
CA SER A 34 -32.86 20.03 1.72
C SER A 34 -34.08 20.94 1.63
N ARG A 35 -34.79 20.92 0.50
CA ARG A 35 -36.02 21.67 0.28
C ARG A 35 -37.02 21.42 1.41
N GLN A 36 -37.57 22.49 1.96
CA GLN A 36 -38.52 22.43 3.06
C GLN A 36 -39.95 22.60 2.55
N ARG A 37 -40.89 21.86 3.16
CA ARG A 37 -42.32 21.93 2.87
C ARG A 37 -43.11 22.19 4.13
N VAL A 38 -44.14 23.02 3.99
CA VAL A 38 -45.11 23.28 5.05
C VAL A 38 -46.23 22.24 4.98
N GLU A 39 -46.42 21.52 6.08
CA GLU A 39 -47.53 20.59 6.25
C GLU A 39 -48.72 21.33 6.87
N LEU A 40 -49.84 21.35 6.14
CA LEU A 40 -51.07 22.02 6.57
C LEU A 40 -52.07 20.97 7.07
N ALA A 41 -52.66 21.22 8.23
CA ALA A 41 -53.70 20.37 8.81
C ALA A 41 -55.00 21.16 9.01
N ALA A 42 -56.14 20.51 8.75
CA ALA A 42 -57.42 21.09 9.10
C ALA A 42 -57.57 21.14 10.62
N ARG A 43 -57.93 22.32 11.15
CA ARG A 43 -58.19 22.46 12.59
C ARG A 43 -59.46 21.68 12.95
N PRO A 44 -59.49 20.98 14.10
CA PRO A 44 -60.68 20.25 14.54
C PRO A 44 -61.92 21.16 14.51
N GLY A 45 -62.99 20.69 13.86
CA GLY A 45 -64.22 21.46 13.74
C GLY A 45 -64.90 21.66 15.10
N ASN A 46 -65.62 22.78 15.24
CA ASN A 46 -66.43 23.00 16.44
C ASN A 46 -67.74 22.22 16.33
N PRO A 47 -68.14 21.47 17.38
CA PRO A 47 -69.39 20.74 17.37
C PRO A 47 -70.59 21.68 17.55
N TYR A 48 -71.58 21.53 16.68
CA TYR A 48 -72.89 22.16 16.79
C TYR A 48 -73.97 21.07 16.75
N GLY A 49 -75.19 21.38 17.21
CA GLY A 49 -76.31 20.43 17.23
C GLY A 49 -76.72 19.87 15.86
N TYR A 50 -76.18 20.40 14.76
CA TYR A 50 -76.41 19.98 13.38
C TYR A 50 -75.15 19.43 12.67
N GLY A 51 -74.03 19.25 13.40
CA GLY A 51 -72.77 18.72 12.84
C GLY A 51 -71.54 19.54 13.24
N PHE A 52 -70.40 19.21 12.64
CA PHE A 52 -69.13 19.91 12.87
C PHE A 52 -68.93 21.01 11.84
N VAL A 53 -68.65 22.23 12.28
CA VAL A 53 -68.25 23.33 11.39
C VAL A 53 -66.74 23.50 11.48
N GLY A 54 -66.05 23.51 10.34
CA GLY A 54 -64.59 23.59 10.27
C GLY A 54 -64.01 24.85 10.93
N ALA A 55 -62.89 24.70 11.63
CA ALA A 55 -62.22 25.79 12.36
C ALA A 55 -61.05 26.42 11.59
N GLY A 56 -60.86 26.06 10.32
CA GLY A 56 -59.82 26.59 9.43
C GLY A 56 -58.66 25.62 9.26
N VAL A 57 -57.47 26.17 9.02
CA VAL A 57 -56.24 25.40 8.75
C VAL A 57 -55.14 25.88 9.69
N GLU A 58 -54.23 24.99 10.06
CA GLU A 58 -53.03 25.32 10.82
C GLU A 58 -51.79 24.71 10.19
N THR A 59 -50.63 25.24 10.59
CA THR A 59 -49.33 24.70 10.21
C THR A 59 -48.96 23.60 11.19
N SER A 60 -49.02 22.35 10.73
CA SER A 60 -48.72 21.18 11.54
C SER A 60 -47.21 21.00 11.73
N ALA A 61 -46.44 21.19 10.66
CA ALA A 61 -44.98 21.10 10.68
C ALA A 61 -44.34 21.85 9.49
N VAL A 62 -43.06 22.14 9.60
CA VAL A 62 -42.18 22.43 8.45
C VAL A 62 -41.15 21.32 8.38
N THR A 63 -41.24 20.48 7.36
CA THR A 63 -40.39 19.29 7.22
C THR A 63 -39.47 19.44 6.03
N ARG A 64 -38.23 18.99 6.13
CA ARG A 64 -37.36 18.83 4.97
C ARG A 64 -37.75 17.61 4.14
N LEU A 65 -37.61 17.71 2.83
CA LEU A 65 -37.71 16.59 1.90
C LEU A 65 -36.37 15.87 1.89
N ALA A 66 -36.21 14.87 2.76
CA ALA A 66 -34.99 14.08 2.86
C ALA A 66 -35.35 12.60 3.11
N ASP A 67 -34.51 11.70 2.61
CA ASP A 67 -34.69 10.26 2.74
C ASP A 67 -33.42 9.58 3.26
N GLY A 68 -33.61 8.71 4.26
CA GLY A 68 -32.50 8.04 4.95
C GLY A 68 -31.76 7.01 4.08
N PHE A 69 -32.43 6.41 3.10
CA PHE A 69 -31.79 5.47 2.18
C PHE A 69 -30.89 6.21 1.18
N HIS A 70 -31.35 7.33 0.61
CA HIS A 70 -30.49 8.19 -0.22
C HIS A 70 -29.29 8.73 0.56
N PHE A 71 -29.50 9.13 1.82
CA PHE A 71 -28.39 9.55 2.68
C PHE A 71 -27.39 8.42 2.93
N SER A 72 -27.84 7.21 3.28
CA SER A 72 -26.95 6.05 3.46
C SER A 72 -26.14 5.75 2.19
N ARG A 73 -26.79 5.76 1.01
CA ARG A 73 -26.08 5.58 -0.28
C ARG A 73 -25.04 6.67 -0.52
N ALA A 74 -25.32 7.91 -0.13
CA ALA A 74 -24.35 9.01 -0.23
C ALA A 74 -23.15 8.83 0.71
N LEU A 75 -23.36 8.28 1.91
CA LEU A 75 -22.27 7.95 2.84
C LEU A 75 -21.37 6.85 2.28
N ASP A 76 -21.96 5.77 1.75
CA ASP A 76 -21.23 4.66 1.15
C ASP A 76 -20.41 5.13 -0.06
N SER A 77 -21.05 5.91 -0.95
CA SER A 77 -20.38 6.48 -2.12
C SER A 77 -19.23 7.40 -1.75
N ALA A 78 -19.42 8.29 -0.77
CA ALA A 78 -18.38 9.20 -0.30
C ALA A 78 -17.19 8.45 0.31
N ALA A 79 -17.45 7.41 1.10
CA ALA A 79 -16.40 6.57 1.68
C ALA A 79 -15.58 5.85 0.60
N GLU A 80 -16.26 5.24 -0.36
CA GLU A 80 -15.57 4.47 -1.42
C GLU A 80 -14.80 5.39 -2.37
N LEU A 81 -15.35 6.55 -2.72
CA LEU A 81 -14.66 7.54 -3.55
C LEU A 81 -13.42 8.10 -2.83
N GLY A 82 -13.50 8.36 -1.52
CA GLY A 82 -12.35 8.78 -0.71
C GLY A 82 -11.26 7.72 -0.64
N ARG A 83 -11.65 6.44 -0.49
CA ARG A 83 -10.75 5.29 -0.48
C ARG A 83 -10.01 5.13 -1.80
N LEU A 84 -10.77 4.99 -2.90
CA LEU A 84 -10.25 4.76 -4.23
C LEU A 84 -9.47 5.95 -4.77
N GLY A 85 -9.93 7.18 -4.52
CA GLY A 85 -9.20 8.39 -4.92
C GLY A 85 -7.81 8.47 -4.28
N THR A 86 -7.70 8.12 -3.00
CA THR A 86 -6.42 8.10 -2.28
C THR A 86 -5.51 6.96 -2.76
N LEU A 87 -6.07 5.75 -2.90
CA LEU A 87 -5.33 4.58 -3.37
C LEU A 87 -4.79 4.80 -4.79
N ALA A 88 -5.65 5.23 -5.72
CA ALA A 88 -5.28 5.48 -7.12
C ALA A 88 -4.18 6.53 -7.24
N GLY A 89 -4.34 7.69 -6.58
CA GLY A 89 -3.36 8.77 -6.67
C GLY A 89 -1.98 8.39 -6.13
N LEU A 90 -1.91 7.57 -5.07
CA LEU A 90 -0.64 7.08 -4.54
C LEU A 90 -0.05 5.94 -5.38
N ALA A 91 -0.88 5.03 -5.89
CA ALA A 91 -0.45 3.94 -6.76
C ALA A 91 0.09 4.44 -8.10
N GLU A 92 -0.58 5.41 -8.74
CA GLU A 92 -0.12 6.07 -9.97
C GLU A 92 1.25 6.76 -9.78
N ARG A 93 1.45 7.41 -8.63
CA ARG A 93 2.73 8.05 -8.31
C ARG A 93 3.85 7.04 -8.10
N LEU A 94 3.55 5.91 -7.46
CA LEU A 94 4.51 4.82 -7.30
C LEU A 94 4.86 4.18 -8.66
N ASP A 95 3.85 3.94 -9.50
CA ASP A 95 4.04 3.39 -10.85
C ASP A 95 4.91 4.33 -11.70
N THR A 96 4.61 5.62 -11.72
CA THR A 96 5.41 6.63 -12.45
C THR A 96 6.88 6.61 -12.01
N ALA A 97 7.17 6.41 -10.72
CA ALA A 97 8.55 6.34 -10.24
C ALA A 97 9.32 5.13 -10.80
N ILE A 98 8.64 4.01 -11.06
CA ILE A 98 9.25 2.74 -11.48
C ILE A 98 9.28 2.62 -13.01
N SER A 99 8.16 2.95 -13.66
CA SER A 99 7.84 2.61 -15.05
C SER A 99 8.22 3.70 -16.06
N ASP A 100 8.63 4.89 -15.61
CA ASP A 100 9.04 5.97 -16.51
C ASP A 100 10.30 5.61 -17.32
N ASP A 101 10.29 5.78 -18.64
CA ASP A 101 11.38 5.35 -19.52
C ASP A 101 12.70 6.09 -19.28
N ALA A 102 12.63 7.36 -18.86
CA ALA A 102 13.80 8.21 -18.69
C ALA A 102 14.45 8.04 -17.31
N THR A 103 13.62 7.83 -16.29
CA THR A 103 14.06 7.77 -14.91
C THR A 103 14.07 6.35 -14.38
N GLY A 104 13.24 5.42 -14.86
CA GLY A 104 13.05 4.05 -14.38
C GLY A 104 14.31 3.17 -14.33
N LEU A 105 14.16 1.95 -13.82
CA LEU A 105 15.29 1.04 -13.56
C LEU A 105 15.72 0.22 -14.79
N ALA A 106 14.85 0.05 -15.79
CA ALA A 106 15.12 -0.82 -16.94
C ALA A 106 16.33 -0.39 -17.77
N ALA A 107 16.46 0.89 -18.09
CA ALA A 107 17.58 1.42 -18.89
C ALA A 107 18.95 1.26 -18.19
N PRO A 108 19.16 1.71 -16.93
CA PRO A 108 20.43 1.51 -16.25
C PRO A 108 20.74 0.03 -15.95
N TRP A 109 19.71 -0.81 -15.80
CA TRP A 109 19.85 -2.25 -15.70
C TRP A 109 20.43 -2.88 -16.97
N SER A 110 19.80 -2.65 -18.13
CA SER A 110 20.30 -3.13 -19.43
C SER A 110 21.73 -2.63 -19.67
N ALA A 111 21.98 -1.34 -19.45
CA ALA A 111 23.29 -0.74 -19.69
C ALA A 111 24.41 -1.35 -18.82
N PHE A 112 24.10 -1.89 -17.64
CA PHE A 112 25.07 -2.58 -16.80
C PHE A 112 25.48 -3.93 -17.40
N PHE A 113 24.53 -4.75 -17.84
CA PHE A 113 24.82 -6.04 -18.49
C PHE A 113 25.41 -5.88 -19.89
N ASP A 114 25.00 -4.87 -20.64
CA ASP A 114 25.61 -4.52 -21.93
C ASP A 114 27.09 -4.12 -21.74
N ALA A 115 27.41 -3.39 -20.67
CA ALA A 115 28.79 -3.05 -20.35
C ALA A 115 29.62 -4.28 -19.94
N MET A 116 29.01 -5.30 -19.31
CA MET A 116 29.69 -6.59 -19.08
C MET A 116 30.02 -7.28 -20.40
N GLN A 117 29.09 -7.29 -21.37
CA GLN A 117 29.35 -7.82 -22.70
C GLN A 117 30.48 -7.05 -23.40
N GLY A 118 30.52 -5.72 -23.24
CA GLY A 118 31.61 -4.88 -23.72
C GLY A 118 32.99 -5.25 -23.12
N VAL A 119 33.05 -5.56 -21.81
CA VAL A 119 34.27 -6.09 -21.19
C VAL A 119 34.57 -7.51 -21.68
N ALA A 120 33.56 -8.36 -21.90
CA ALA A 120 33.79 -9.70 -22.45
C ALA A 120 34.41 -9.64 -23.85
N SER A 121 34.01 -8.68 -24.69
CA SER A 121 34.63 -8.49 -26.01
C SER A 121 36.06 -7.95 -25.94
N GLN A 122 36.41 -7.18 -24.90
CA GLN A 122 37.71 -6.54 -24.74
C GLN A 122 38.22 -6.62 -23.27
N PRO A 123 38.54 -7.81 -22.75
CA PRO A 123 38.74 -8.03 -21.31
C PRO A 123 40.02 -7.39 -20.76
N ALA A 124 41.01 -7.09 -21.61
CA ALA A 124 42.23 -6.38 -21.23
C ALA A 124 42.08 -4.83 -21.31
N SER A 125 40.96 -4.31 -21.81
CA SER A 125 40.74 -2.87 -21.99
C SER A 125 40.36 -2.18 -20.68
N GLY A 126 41.24 -1.30 -20.20
CA GLY A 126 40.94 -0.44 -19.04
C GLY A 126 39.73 0.47 -19.27
N ALA A 127 39.52 0.93 -20.52
CA ALA A 127 38.38 1.78 -20.87
C ALA A 127 37.04 1.03 -20.78
N SER A 128 36.96 -0.21 -21.27
CA SER A 128 35.74 -1.03 -21.16
C SER A 128 35.40 -1.34 -19.71
N ARG A 129 36.43 -1.61 -18.89
CA ARG A 129 36.29 -1.84 -17.44
C ARG A 129 35.82 -0.60 -16.70
N GLN A 130 36.36 0.58 -17.04
CA GLN A 130 35.88 1.85 -16.49
C GLN A 130 34.41 2.08 -16.85
N ALA A 131 34.04 1.84 -18.12
CA ALA A 131 32.65 1.96 -18.55
C ALA A 131 31.71 1.04 -17.76
N LEU A 132 32.10 -0.24 -17.54
CA LEU A 132 31.33 -1.15 -16.68
C LEU A 132 31.19 -0.62 -15.24
N LEU A 133 32.28 -0.09 -14.66
CA LEU A 133 32.25 0.47 -13.32
C LEU A 133 31.31 1.68 -13.21
N ASP A 134 31.31 2.55 -14.22
CA ASP A 134 30.42 3.70 -14.29
C ASP A 134 28.95 3.28 -14.39
N ARG A 135 28.64 2.28 -15.25
CA ARG A 135 27.28 1.74 -15.39
C ARG A 135 26.79 1.04 -14.13
N ALA A 136 27.67 0.30 -13.45
CA ALA A 136 27.36 -0.31 -12.15
C ALA A 136 27.00 0.75 -11.09
N ASN A 137 27.76 1.84 -11.02
CA ASN A 137 27.50 2.95 -10.12
C ASN A 137 26.20 3.69 -10.44
N ALA A 138 25.90 3.89 -11.73
CA ALA A 138 24.65 4.49 -12.18
C ALA A 138 23.44 3.63 -11.79
N MET A 139 23.50 2.31 -12.05
CA MET A 139 22.45 1.37 -11.67
C MET A 139 22.25 1.34 -10.15
N ALA A 140 23.33 1.16 -9.37
CA ALA A 140 23.24 1.14 -7.92
C ALA A 140 22.66 2.44 -7.35
N THR A 141 23.03 3.59 -7.93
CA THR A 141 22.48 4.89 -7.54
C THR A 141 21.00 5.01 -7.86
N ARG A 142 20.55 4.53 -9.04
CA ARG A 142 19.13 4.53 -9.37
C ARG A 142 18.32 3.66 -8.41
N VAL A 143 18.78 2.45 -8.10
CA VAL A 143 18.13 1.54 -7.13
C VAL A 143 17.99 2.21 -5.76
N ARG A 144 19.06 2.83 -5.24
CA ARG A 144 18.99 3.57 -3.97
C ARG A 144 18.06 4.78 -4.03
N SER A 145 17.99 5.48 -5.17
CA SER A 145 17.10 6.62 -5.32
C SER A 145 15.62 6.22 -5.33
N LEU A 146 15.28 5.07 -5.92
CA LEU A 146 13.92 4.49 -5.87
C LEU A 146 13.54 4.11 -4.44
N ASP A 147 14.41 3.42 -3.71
CA ASP A 147 14.19 3.08 -2.29
C ASP A 147 13.95 4.33 -1.43
N ALA A 148 14.72 5.41 -1.67
CA ALA A 148 14.52 6.69 -0.99
C ALA A 148 13.17 7.34 -1.34
N GLN A 149 12.72 7.25 -2.59
CA GLN A 149 11.40 7.74 -3.01
C GLN A 149 10.27 6.96 -2.34
N PHE A 150 10.38 5.63 -2.25
CA PHE A 150 9.39 4.80 -1.56
C PHE A 150 9.30 5.15 -0.07
N LYS A 151 10.45 5.37 0.58
CA LYS A 151 10.50 5.85 1.98
C LYS A 151 9.86 7.23 2.15
N SER A 152 10.08 8.15 1.21
CA SER A 152 9.44 9.47 1.22
C SER A 152 7.92 9.36 1.12
N ILE A 153 7.42 8.47 0.24
CA ILE A 153 6.00 8.15 0.13
C ILE A 153 5.47 7.57 1.44
N ASP A 154 6.18 6.65 2.10
CA ASP A 154 5.76 6.08 3.39
C ASP A 154 5.61 7.14 4.50
N VAL A 155 6.56 8.08 4.57
CA VAL A 155 6.52 9.22 5.50
C VAL A 155 5.32 10.12 5.21
N GLU A 156 5.04 10.39 3.94
CA GLU A 156 3.87 11.16 3.53
C GLU A 156 2.56 10.45 3.93
N VAL A 157 2.47 9.14 3.72
CA VAL A 157 1.31 8.33 4.15
C VAL A 157 1.13 8.42 5.66
N ASN A 158 2.20 8.33 6.47
CA ASN A 158 2.12 8.53 7.92
C ASN A 158 1.54 9.91 8.28
N ALA A 159 2.04 10.98 7.66
CA ALA A 159 1.55 12.33 7.91
C ALA A 159 0.07 12.51 7.50
N LYS A 160 -0.35 11.89 6.40
CA LYS A 160 -1.76 11.87 5.96
C LYS A 160 -2.65 11.10 6.93
N ILE A 161 -2.20 9.96 7.46
CA ILE A 161 -2.95 9.21 8.49
C ILE A 161 -3.15 10.08 9.74
N GLU A 162 -2.09 10.69 10.27
CA GLU A 162 -2.19 11.57 11.44
C GLU A 162 -3.07 12.81 11.18
N GLY A 163 -3.00 13.38 9.98
CA GLY A 163 -3.88 14.45 9.52
C GLY A 163 -5.35 14.04 9.50
N ASN A 164 -5.66 12.91 8.88
CA ASN A 164 -7.02 12.40 8.75
C ASN A 164 -7.60 11.98 10.11
N VAL A 165 -6.81 11.46 11.04
CA VAL A 165 -7.25 11.19 12.42
C VAL A 165 -7.67 12.48 13.13
N ARG A 166 -6.90 13.56 13.00
CA ARG A 166 -7.28 14.87 13.58
C ARG A 166 -8.58 15.38 12.99
N GLU A 167 -8.77 15.21 11.69
CA GLU A 167 -9.97 15.65 11.00
C GLU A 167 -11.21 14.83 11.40
N VAL A 168 -11.07 13.51 11.49
CA VAL A 168 -12.13 12.61 11.99
C VAL A 168 -12.56 13.02 13.40
N ASN A 169 -11.61 13.32 14.29
CA ASN A 169 -11.91 13.76 15.65
C ASN A 169 -12.61 15.12 15.67
N ARG A 170 -12.20 16.06 14.81
CA ARG A 170 -12.85 17.37 14.66
C ARG A 170 -14.30 17.22 14.21
N LEU A 171 -14.53 16.48 13.11
CA LEU A 171 -15.85 16.23 12.54
C LEU A 171 -16.76 15.50 13.55
N SER A 172 -16.25 14.46 14.21
CA SER A 172 -17.01 13.71 15.24
C SER A 172 -17.42 14.61 16.41
N GLY A 173 -16.53 15.51 16.85
CA GLY A 173 -16.83 16.49 17.88
C GLY A 173 -17.89 17.51 17.47
N GLU A 174 -17.87 17.98 16.22
CA GLU A 174 -18.88 18.91 15.68
C GLU A 174 -20.25 18.23 15.51
N ILE A 175 -20.28 16.98 15.02
CA ILE A 175 -21.50 16.17 14.93
C ILE A 175 -22.12 15.96 16.31
N ALA A 176 -21.31 15.65 17.32
CA ALA A 176 -21.78 15.48 18.70
C ALA A 176 -22.41 16.77 19.27
N ARG A 177 -21.83 17.94 18.99
CA ARG A 177 -22.40 19.25 19.36
C ARG A 177 -23.69 19.55 18.61
N LEU A 178 -23.76 19.24 17.31
CA LEU A 178 -24.99 19.37 16.54
C LEU A 178 -26.10 18.45 17.07
N ASN A 179 -25.78 17.22 17.47
CA ASN A 179 -26.73 16.33 18.12
C ASN A 179 -27.30 16.95 19.40
N GLU A 180 -26.47 17.56 20.24
CA GLU A 180 -26.92 18.26 21.45
C GLU A 180 -27.86 19.42 21.12
N GLU A 181 -27.51 20.23 20.12
CA GLU A 181 -28.33 21.36 19.66
C GLU A 181 -29.68 20.89 19.09
N ILE A 182 -29.67 19.85 18.25
CA ILE A 182 -30.87 19.27 17.62
C ILE A 182 -31.81 18.74 18.69
N VAL A 183 -31.32 17.94 19.65
CA VAL A 183 -32.12 17.40 20.74
C VAL A 183 -32.72 18.53 21.58
N ARG A 184 -31.93 19.57 21.89
CA ARG A 184 -32.40 20.73 22.64
C ARG A 184 -33.49 21.51 21.90
N GLN A 185 -33.27 21.86 20.63
CA GLN A 185 -34.25 22.62 19.84
C GLN A 185 -35.53 21.82 19.61
N ARG A 186 -35.41 20.52 19.34
CA ARG A 186 -36.57 19.64 19.19
C ARG A 186 -37.39 19.55 20.47
N GLY A 187 -36.73 19.47 21.62
CA GLY A 187 -37.39 19.52 22.94
C GLY A 187 -38.14 20.83 23.19
N LEU A 188 -37.53 21.97 22.85
CA LEU A 188 -38.16 23.30 22.99
C LEU A 188 -39.32 23.52 22.00
N ALA A 189 -39.25 22.91 20.82
CA ALA A 189 -40.23 23.08 19.74
C ALA A 189 -41.32 22.00 19.75
N GLY A 190 -41.56 21.30 20.87
CA GLY A 190 -42.63 20.31 20.99
C GLY A 190 -42.48 19.13 20.03
N GLY A 191 -41.25 18.72 19.71
CA GLY A 191 -40.95 17.60 18.81
C GLY A 191 -40.64 17.98 17.37
N GLN A 192 -40.81 19.25 16.99
CA GLN A 192 -40.57 19.76 15.63
C GLN A 192 -39.09 19.74 15.26
N GLN A 193 -38.79 19.47 13.98
CA GLN A 193 -37.43 19.26 13.49
C GLN A 193 -36.71 20.59 13.16
N PRO A 194 -35.48 20.80 13.65
CA PRO A 194 -34.65 21.94 13.23
C PRO A 194 -33.93 21.62 11.91
N ASN A 195 -34.63 21.80 10.78
CA ASN A 195 -34.20 21.35 9.46
C ASN A 195 -32.78 21.78 9.07
N ASP A 196 -32.42 23.06 9.27
CA ASP A 196 -31.11 23.57 8.86
C ASP A 196 -29.96 22.92 9.65
N LEU A 197 -30.18 22.55 10.94
CA LEU A 197 -29.20 21.82 11.74
C LEU A 197 -29.07 20.36 11.31
N LEU A 198 -30.18 19.74 10.89
CA LEU A 198 -30.17 18.38 10.35
C LEU A 198 -29.34 18.33 9.06
N ASP A 199 -29.51 19.31 8.16
CA ASP A 199 -28.74 19.41 6.92
C ASP A 199 -27.24 19.66 7.19
N GLN A 200 -26.91 20.55 8.14
CA GLN A 200 -25.52 20.76 8.58
C GLN A 200 -24.90 19.47 9.13
N ARG A 201 -25.64 18.72 9.96
CA ARG A 201 -25.16 17.46 10.53
C ARG A 201 -24.91 16.43 9.44
N GLU A 202 -25.82 16.28 8.49
CA GLU A 202 -25.67 15.32 7.40
C GLU A 202 -24.47 15.64 6.51
N ARG A 203 -24.22 16.92 6.22
CA ARG A 203 -23.01 17.34 5.50
C ARG A 203 -21.74 16.93 6.26
N LEU A 204 -21.66 17.19 7.57
CA LEU A 204 -20.49 16.79 8.37
C LEU A 204 -20.32 15.27 8.45
N ILE A 205 -21.41 14.51 8.48
CA ILE A 205 -21.34 13.04 8.46
C ILE A 205 -20.85 12.55 7.09
N GLN A 206 -21.27 13.18 5.99
CA GLN A 206 -20.77 12.84 4.66
C GLN A 206 -19.27 13.14 4.51
N GLU A 207 -18.81 14.30 5.01
CA GLU A 207 -17.38 14.62 5.09
C GLU A 207 -16.61 13.59 5.94
N LEU A 208 -17.19 13.20 7.09
CA LEU A 208 -16.61 12.17 7.95
C LEU A 208 -16.55 10.80 7.26
N SER A 209 -17.57 10.43 6.48
CA SER A 209 -17.60 9.19 5.69
C SER A 209 -16.49 9.18 4.65
N ALA A 210 -16.26 10.29 3.95
CA ALA A 210 -15.15 10.40 3.00
C ALA A 210 -13.78 10.16 3.65
N LYS A 211 -13.60 10.54 4.93
CA LYS A 211 -12.34 10.34 5.66
C LYS A 211 -12.15 8.93 6.24
N ALA A 212 -13.20 8.36 6.82
CA ALA A 212 -13.09 7.15 7.67
C ALA A 212 -14.04 6.01 7.31
N GLY A 213 -15.01 6.23 6.42
CA GLY A 213 -16.12 5.32 6.13
C GLY A 213 -17.01 5.09 7.34
N VAL A 214 -18.24 5.61 7.31
CA VAL A 214 -19.14 5.53 8.46
C VAL A 214 -20.52 4.97 8.15
N VAL A 215 -21.11 4.35 9.15
CA VAL A 215 -22.50 3.91 9.19
C VAL A 215 -23.22 4.68 10.29
N THR A 216 -24.49 5.02 10.07
CA THR A 216 -25.27 5.81 11.03
C THR A 216 -26.49 5.06 11.55
N ALA A 217 -26.89 5.40 12.77
CA ALA A 217 -28.12 4.91 13.38
C ALA A 217 -28.83 6.04 14.13
N MET A 218 -30.08 6.33 13.75
CA MET A 218 -30.87 7.39 14.37
C MET A 218 -31.53 6.92 15.67
N GLN A 219 -31.60 7.81 16.67
CA GLN A 219 -32.26 7.60 17.96
C GLN A 219 -33.64 8.25 17.97
N GLU A 220 -34.51 7.81 18.88
CA GLU A 220 -35.89 8.33 19.00
C GLU A 220 -35.93 9.84 19.31
N ASP A 221 -34.97 10.31 20.11
CA ASP A 221 -34.79 11.73 20.49
C ASP A 221 -34.28 12.60 19.33
N GLY A 222 -33.86 12.01 18.21
CA GLY A 222 -33.36 12.69 17.01
C GLY A 222 -31.84 12.84 16.96
N ALA A 223 -31.12 12.39 17.99
CA ALA A 223 -29.67 12.23 17.90
C ALA A 223 -29.29 11.11 16.92
N ILE A 224 -28.08 11.16 16.39
CA ILE A 224 -27.56 10.13 15.48
C ILE A 224 -26.26 9.57 16.03
N ASN A 225 -26.19 8.25 16.10
CA ASN A 225 -24.97 7.52 16.39
C ASN A 225 -24.20 7.29 15.10
N VAL A 226 -22.88 7.43 15.16
CA VAL A 226 -21.98 7.25 14.02
C VAL A 226 -20.94 6.20 14.38
N PHE A 227 -20.80 5.20 13.53
CA PHE A 227 -19.87 4.08 13.68
C PHE A 227 -18.96 4.00 12.45
N THR A 228 -17.76 3.46 12.61
CA THR A 228 -16.92 3.04 11.48
C THR A 228 -17.55 1.83 10.78
N GLY A 229 -17.11 1.52 9.55
CA GLY A 229 -17.48 0.27 8.87
C GLY A 229 -17.14 -1.00 9.68
N GLY A 230 -16.09 -0.96 10.49
CA GLY A 230 -15.70 -2.02 11.42
C GLY A 230 -16.48 -2.08 12.73
N GLY A 231 -17.47 -1.21 12.94
CA GLY A 231 -18.35 -1.18 14.11
C GLY A 231 -17.83 -0.40 15.32
N GLN A 232 -16.69 0.28 15.22
CA GLN A 232 -16.19 1.14 16.29
C GLN A 232 -17.01 2.43 16.34
N SER A 233 -17.38 2.88 17.55
CA SER A 233 -18.18 4.10 17.69
C SER A 233 -17.31 5.36 17.57
N LEU A 234 -17.76 6.33 16.78
CA LEU A 234 -17.17 7.67 16.67
C LEU A 234 -18.03 8.71 17.38
N VAL A 235 -19.35 8.58 17.29
CA VAL A 235 -20.32 9.44 17.99
C VAL A 235 -21.42 8.58 18.60
N VAL A 236 -21.69 8.75 19.89
CA VAL A 236 -22.87 8.19 20.58
C VAL A 236 -23.66 9.33 21.20
N GLY A 237 -24.85 9.60 20.66
CA GLY A 237 -25.69 10.71 21.07
C GLY A 237 -24.92 12.04 20.98
N THR A 238 -24.65 12.66 22.12
CA THR A 238 -23.95 13.94 22.24
C THR A 238 -22.46 13.81 22.58
N LYS A 239 -21.89 12.60 22.55
CA LYS A 239 -20.49 12.36 22.89
C LYS A 239 -19.71 11.84 21.69
N ALA A 240 -18.53 12.40 21.45
CA ALA A 240 -17.58 11.91 20.45
C ALA A 240 -16.49 11.04 21.12
N GLN A 241 -16.08 9.97 20.45
CA GLN A 241 -14.89 9.18 20.78
C GLN A 241 -13.72 9.62 19.90
N ALA A 242 -12.50 9.51 20.43
CA ALA A 242 -11.31 9.94 19.70
C ALA A 242 -10.60 8.74 19.07
N LEU A 243 -10.27 8.86 17.78
CA LEU A 243 -9.22 8.09 17.14
C LEU A 243 -7.86 8.66 17.51
N THR A 244 -6.86 7.80 17.57
CA THR A 244 -5.46 8.17 17.80
C THR A 244 -4.56 7.30 16.92
N THR A 245 -3.25 7.56 16.97
CA THR A 245 -2.26 6.69 16.37
C THR A 245 -1.29 6.18 17.43
N VAL A 246 -0.81 4.96 17.24
CA VAL A 246 0.24 4.34 18.06
C VAL A 246 1.41 3.96 17.16
N ALA A 247 2.60 3.88 17.75
CA ALA A 247 3.78 3.40 17.02
C ALA A 247 3.70 1.88 16.84
N ASP A 248 4.04 1.38 15.65
CA ASP A 248 4.19 -0.06 15.42
C ASP A 248 5.29 -0.61 16.35
N PRO A 249 5.04 -1.71 17.10
CA PRO A 249 5.98 -2.23 18.10
C PRO A 249 7.33 -2.70 17.56
N PHE A 250 7.43 -2.98 16.26
CA PHE A 250 8.65 -3.35 15.55
C PHE A 250 9.22 -2.21 14.71
N ARG A 251 8.38 -1.24 14.33
CA ARG A 251 8.72 -0.11 13.47
C ARG A 251 8.20 1.21 14.05
N PRO A 252 8.88 1.79 15.06
CA PRO A 252 8.37 2.98 15.74
C PRO A 252 8.12 4.19 14.82
N GLU A 253 8.76 4.22 13.64
CA GLU A 253 8.55 5.22 12.60
C GLU A 253 7.19 5.10 11.88
N ARG A 254 6.52 3.95 11.98
CA ARG A 254 5.19 3.71 11.40
C ARG A 254 4.10 3.91 12.43
N ARG A 255 3.05 4.60 11.98
CA ARG A 255 1.83 4.82 12.76
C ARG A 255 0.76 3.81 12.37
N GLU A 256 0.21 3.16 13.38
CA GLU A 256 -1.00 2.34 13.30
C GLU A 256 -2.17 3.09 13.93
N LEU A 257 -3.37 2.83 13.41
CA LEU A 257 -4.60 3.45 13.93
C LEU A 257 -5.01 2.77 15.23
N ALA A 258 -5.51 3.57 16.18
CA ALA A 258 -6.03 3.08 17.45
C ALA A 258 -7.26 3.88 17.88
N LEU A 259 -8.15 3.24 18.63
CA LEU A 259 -9.24 3.92 19.32
C LEU A 259 -8.79 4.31 20.73
N GLN A 260 -9.08 5.54 21.16
CA GLN A 260 -8.81 5.97 22.53
C GLN A 260 -9.85 5.38 23.49
N SER A 261 -9.44 4.44 24.34
CA SER A 261 -10.24 3.91 25.46
C SER A 261 -9.79 4.53 26.80
N PRO A 262 -10.63 4.54 27.85
CA PRO A 262 -10.22 4.88 29.22
C PRO A 262 -9.04 4.05 29.74
N SER A 263 -8.87 2.82 29.24
CA SER A 263 -7.76 1.93 29.58
C SER A 263 -6.49 2.15 28.75
N GLY A 264 -6.51 3.07 27.78
CA GLY A 264 -5.41 3.34 26.84
C GLY A 264 -5.81 3.17 25.37
N PRO A 265 -4.91 3.44 24.42
CA PRO A 265 -5.15 3.22 23.00
C PRO A 265 -5.33 1.73 22.67
N VAL A 266 -6.35 1.39 21.89
CA VAL A 266 -6.62 0.03 21.39
C VAL A 266 -6.35 0.01 19.88
N PRO A 267 -5.31 -0.70 19.39
CA PRO A 267 -5.03 -0.79 17.96
C PRO A 267 -6.21 -1.32 17.17
N LEU A 268 -6.42 -0.75 15.98
CA LEU A 268 -7.45 -1.16 15.03
C LEU A 268 -6.83 -2.08 13.97
N GLY A 269 -7.55 -3.14 13.63
CA GLY A 269 -7.13 -4.08 12.59
C GLY A 269 -7.21 -3.48 11.18
N PRO A 270 -6.56 -4.11 10.19
CA PRO A 270 -6.73 -3.74 8.79
C PRO A 270 -8.20 -3.89 8.36
N GLY A 271 -8.69 -2.94 7.55
CA GLY A 271 -10.06 -2.96 7.01
C GLY A 271 -11.16 -2.48 7.97
N THR A 272 -10.84 -2.05 9.20
CA THR A 272 -11.86 -1.49 10.13
C THR A 272 -12.37 -0.11 9.73
N LEU A 273 -11.60 0.61 8.91
CA LEU A 273 -11.88 1.98 8.47
C LEU A 273 -11.91 2.01 6.94
N GLY A 274 -12.88 2.73 6.39
CA GLY A 274 -12.98 3.05 4.96
C GLY A 274 -12.49 4.47 4.68
N GLY A 275 -13.03 5.09 3.62
CA GLY A 275 -12.63 6.45 3.26
C GLY A 275 -11.15 6.56 2.90
N GLU A 276 -10.65 7.79 2.95
CA GLU A 276 -9.23 8.07 2.74
C GLU A 276 -8.31 7.30 3.69
N LEU A 277 -8.68 7.10 4.97
CA LEU A 277 -7.89 6.30 5.91
C LEU A 277 -7.74 4.85 5.45
N GLY A 278 -8.83 4.24 4.98
CA GLY A 278 -8.79 2.90 4.37
C GLY A 278 -7.86 2.87 3.15
N GLY A 279 -7.96 3.87 2.26
CA GLY A 279 -7.13 3.95 1.05
C GLY A 279 -5.64 4.10 1.35
N LEU A 280 -5.28 4.87 2.38
CA LEU A 280 -3.88 5.02 2.84
C LEU A 280 -3.30 3.69 3.37
N LEU A 281 -4.07 2.97 4.18
CA LEU A 281 -3.65 1.68 4.75
C LEU A 281 -3.55 0.59 3.68
N GLU A 282 -4.50 0.56 2.76
CA GLU A 282 -4.51 -0.36 1.64
C GLU A 282 -3.34 -0.11 0.69
N PHE A 283 -3.09 1.14 0.30
CA PHE A 283 -1.92 1.49 -0.51
C PHE A 283 -0.62 1.04 0.17
N ARG A 284 -0.46 1.31 1.47
CA ARG A 284 0.73 0.92 2.23
C ARG A 284 0.94 -0.60 2.19
N SER A 285 -0.08 -1.37 2.52
CA SER A 285 0.02 -2.82 2.73
C SER A 285 -0.02 -3.64 1.44
N GLN A 286 -0.77 -3.20 0.44
CA GLN A 286 -1.00 -3.96 -0.79
C GLN A 286 -0.17 -3.48 -1.99
N VAL A 287 0.37 -2.26 -1.93
CA VAL A 287 1.09 -1.66 -3.07
C VAL A 287 2.52 -1.27 -2.69
N LEU A 288 2.70 -0.39 -1.70
CA LEU A 288 4.01 0.15 -1.34
C LEU A 288 4.94 -0.90 -0.72
N ASP A 289 4.48 -1.64 0.28
CA ASP A 289 5.29 -2.64 0.99
C ASP A 289 5.74 -3.79 0.06
N PRO A 290 4.84 -4.39 -0.75
CA PRO A 290 5.25 -5.39 -1.73
C PRO A 290 6.24 -4.86 -2.77
N ALA A 291 6.03 -3.64 -3.28
CA ALA A 291 6.95 -3.03 -4.26
C ALA A 291 8.34 -2.76 -3.65
N ALA A 292 8.40 -2.24 -2.43
CA ALA A 292 9.66 -2.02 -1.72
C ALA A 292 10.39 -3.34 -1.41
N SER A 293 9.64 -4.38 -1.03
CA SER A 293 10.19 -5.71 -0.83
C SER A 293 10.75 -6.28 -2.14
N GLN A 294 10.00 -6.24 -3.24
CA GLN A 294 10.47 -6.77 -4.52
C GLN A 294 11.69 -6.03 -5.07
N LEU A 295 11.73 -4.70 -4.95
CA LEU A 295 12.93 -3.91 -5.32
C LEU A 295 14.14 -4.32 -4.49
N GLY A 296 13.96 -4.51 -3.18
CA GLY A 296 15.00 -4.99 -2.29
C GLY A 296 15.47 -6.41 -2.60
N ARG A 297 14.54 -7.28 -3.00
CA ARG A 297 14.81 -8.66 -3.40
C ARG A 297 15.69 -8.73 -4.64
N ILE A 298 15.38 -7.90 -5.65
CA ILE A 298 16.21 -7.73 -6.84
C ILE A 298 17.61 -7.25 -6.43
N ALA A 299 17.71 -6.19 -5.63
CA ALA A 299 18.99 -5.63 -5.22
C ALA A 299 19.89 -6.62 -4.46
N ALA A 300 19.32 -7.34 -3.48
CA ALA A 300 20.04 -8.37 -2.72
C ALA A 300 20.50 -9.53 -3.61
N THR A 301 19.65 -9.96 -4.55
CA THR A 301 19.96 -11.05 -5.48
C THR A 301 21.06 -10.66 -6.45
N VAL A 302 21.04 -9.45 -7.01
CA VAL A 302 22.12 -8.93 -7.86
C VAL A 302 23.42 -8.87 -7.10
N ALA A 303 23.44 -8.25 -5.91
CA ALA A 303 24.65 -8.14 -5.12
C ALA A 303 25.23 -9.52 -4.80
N TYR A 304 24.39 -10.47 -4.37
CA TYR A 304 24.81 -11.83 -4.07
C TYR A 304 25.34 -12.57 -5.29
N THR A 305 24.57 -12.63 -6.38
CA THR A 305 24.89 -13.45 -7.57
C THR A 305 26.10 -12.91 -8.33
N VAL A 306 26.19 -11.59 -8.49
CA VAL A 306 27.34 -10.93 -9.12
C VAL A 306 28.58 -11.15 -8.27
N ASN A 307 28.51 -10.99 -6.94
CA ASN A 307 29.67 -11.24 -6.07
C ASN A 307 30.12 -12.71 -6.13
N ALA A 308 29.18 -13.65 -6.03
CA ALA A 308 29.48 -15.07 -6.08
C ALA A 308 30.21 -15.45 -7.38
N GLN A 309 29.75 -14.95 -8.54
CA GLN A 309 30.40 -15.19 -9.82
C GLN A 309 31.72 -14.41 -9.96
N HIS A 310 31.77 -13.16 -9.50
CA HIS A 310 32.96 -12.33 -9.59
C HIS A 310 34.15 -12.93 -8.83
N ARG A 311 33.91 -13.54 -7.66
CA ARG A 311 34.93 -14.25 -6.88
C ARG A 311 35.51 -15.49 -7.56
N GLN A 312 34.82 -16.05 -8.55
CA GLN A 312 35.32 -17.21 -9.32
C GLN A 312 36.26 -16.80 -10.46
N GLY A 313 36.33 -15.50 -10.78
CA GLY A 313 37.19 -14.98 -11.84
C GLY A 313 38.53 -14.48 -11.35
N MET A 314 39.32 -14.01 -12.32
CA MET A 314 40.61 -13.37 -12.13
C MET A 314 40.60 -11.95 -12.70
N ASP A 315 41.16 -11.02 -11.93
CA ASP A 315 41.27 -9.61 -12.28
C ASP A 315 42.44 -9.33 -13.24
N LEU A 316 42.61 -8.06 -13.63
CA LEU A 316 43.64 -7.66 -14.58
C LEU A 316 45.07 -7.83 -14.01
N TYR A 317 45.20 -7.86 -12.67
CA TYR A 317 46.46 -8.04 -11.96
C TYR A 317 46.81 -9.52 -11.74
N GLY A 318 45.96 -10.45 -12.18
CA GLY A 318 46.16 -11.88 -11.98
C GLY A 318 45.74 -12.36 -10.58
N GLN A 319 44.96 -11.57 -9.85
CA GLN A 319 44.44 -11.94 -8.53
C GLN A 319 43.00 -12.45 -8.65
N MET A 320 42.59 -13.32 -7.72
CA MET A 320 41.21 -13.75 -7.63
C MET A 320 40.28 -12.57 -7.33
N GLY A 321 39.08 -12.59 -7.93
CA GLY A 321 38.08 -11.55 -7.74
C GLY A 321 37.60 -11.42 -6.29
N GLY A 322 37.30 -10.19 -5.88
CA GLY A 322 36.61 -9.90 -4.62
C GLY A 322 35.11 -9.71 -4.81
N ASP A 323 34.48 -9.05 -3.84
CA ASP A 323 33.10 -8.58 -3.98
C ASP A 323 33.03 -7.41 -4.97
N PHE A 324 32.10 -7.49 -5.93
CA PHE A 324 31.82 -6.41 -6.88
C PHE A 324 30.89 -5.36 -6.27
N PHE A 325 29.85 -5.80 -5.55
CA PHE A 325 28.96 -4.99 -4.74
C PHE A 325 29.20 -5.25 -3.25
N ARG A 326 28.93 -4.28 -2.38
CA ARG A 326 28.98 -4.53 -0.93
C ARG A 326 27.88 -5.53 -0.55
N PRO A 327 28.17 -6.53 0.30
CA PRO A 327 27.14 -7.45 0.78
C PRO A 327 25.99 -6.70 1.45
N ILE A 328 24.76 -7.06 1.07
CA ILE A 328 23.56 -6.47 1.63
C ILE A 328 23.14 -7.25 2.86
N THR A 329 22.80 -6.52 3.93
CA THR A 329 22.37 -7.09 5.20
C THR A 329 20.86 -6.96 5.39
N ALA A 330 20.25 -7.95 6.04
CA ALA A 330 18.85 -7.96 6.40
C ALA A 330 18.56 -6.88 7.45
N ASN A 331 17.40 -6.24 7.36
CA ASN A 331 16.93 -5.37 8.42
C ASN A 331 16.21 -6.22 9.47
N VAL A 332 16.75 -6.29 10.69
CA VAL A 332 16.12 -6.99 11.81
C VAL A 332 15.82 -5.99 12.92
N SER A 333 14.55 -5.87 13.29
CA SER A 333 14.08 -4.90 14.28
C SER A 333 13.57 -5.62 15.53
N PRO A 334 14.10 -5.33 16.74
CA PRO A 334 13.58 -5.91 17.97
C PRO A 334 12.19 -5.35 18.28
N HIS A 335 11.33 -6.17 18.88
CA HIS A 335 10.07 -5.69 19.42
C HIS A 335 10.33 -4.78 20.64
N ALA A 336 9.57 -3.70 20.78
CA ALA A 336 9.68 -2.73 21.87
C ALA A 336 9.46 -3.30 23.31
N LEU A 337 9.07 -4.56 23.43
CA LEU A 337 8.80 -5.23 24.71
C LEU A 337 9.84 -6.34 25.00
N ASN A 338 10.87 -6.47 24.16
CA ASN A 338 11.94 -7.40 24.42
C ASN A 338 12.68 -7.01 25.69
N THR A 339 13.08 -8.01 26.45
CA THR A 339 13.82 -7.83 27.71
C THR A 339 15.25 -8.35 27.61
N GLY A 340 15.54 -9.24 26.66
CA GLY A 340 16.90 -9.67 26.35
C GLY A 340 17.70 -8.63 25.58
N GLY A 341 19.03 -8.77 25.65
CA GLY A 341 20.00 -7.92 24.95
C GLY A 341 20.43 -8.50 23.59
N ALA A 342 19.66 -9.42 23.01
CA ALA A 342 20.00 -10.04 21.74
C ALA A 342 19.84 -9.05 20.57
N SER A 343 20.73 -9.17 19.59
CA SER A 343 20.58 -8.54 18.29
C SER A 343 20.89 -9.53 17.18
N LEU A 344 20.16 -9.43 16.07
CA LEU A 344 20.27 -10.34 14.95
C LEU A 344 20.81 -9.57 13.75
N SER A 345 21.82 -10.14 13.09
CA SER A 345 22.36 -9.63 11.83
C SER A 345 22.42 -10.76 10.84
N GLY A 346 22.08 -10.52 9.58
CA GLY A 346 22.17 -11.57 8.58
C GLY A 346 22.23 -11.06 7.17
N ALA A 347 22.48 -11.98 6.25
CA ALA A 347 22.63 -11.71 4.83
C ALA A 347 21.93 -12.81 4.02
N LEU A 348 21.74 -12.53 2.73
CA LEU A 348 21.23 -13.50 1.79
C LEU A 348 22.23 -14.67 1.66
N ALA A 349 21.74 -15.90 1.83
CA ALA A 349 22.55 -17.12 1.74
C ALA A 349 22.09 -18.03 0.61
N ASP A 350 20.81 -17.99 0.25
CA ASP A 350 20.24 -18.76 -0.86
C ASP A 350 19.17 -17.93 -1.60
N PRO A 351 19.51 -17.36 -2.78
CA PRO A 351 18.55 -16.63 -3.61
C PRO A 351 17.37 -17.47 -4.10
N ALA A 352 17.54 -18.78 -4.30
CA ALA A 352 16.47 -19.64 -4.82
C ALA A 352 15.34 -19.82 -3.78
N ALA A 353 15.70 -19.84 -2.49
CA ALA A 353 14.78 -19.88 -1.37
C ALA A 353 14.35 -18.48 -0.87
N PHE A 354 14.80 -17.40 -1.53
CA PHE A 354 14.56 -16.03 -1.08
C PHE A 354 13.23 -15.49 -1.61
N ASP A 355 12.21 -15.56 -0.76
CA ASP A 355 10.85 -15.08 -1.03
C ASP A 355 10.65 -13.59 -0.68
N GLY A 356 11.56 -12.99 0.08
CA GLY A 356 11.51 -11.58 0.46
C GLY A 356 10.42 -11.24 1.47
N ILE A 357 9.72 -12.23 2.03
CA ILE A 357 8.61 -11.98 2.95
C ILE A 357 9.12 -11.70 4.37
N ASP A 358 8.49 -10.72 5.01
CA ASP A 358 8.72 -10.37 6.41
C ASP A 358 8.33 -11.53 7.34
N ALA A 359 9.17 -11.82 8.33
CA ALA A 359 8.94 -12.86 9.33
C ALA A 359 9.17 -12.36 10.75
N VAL A 360 8.35 -12.81 11.69
CA VAL A 360 8.56 -12.58 13.12
C VAL A 360 9.25 -13.79 13.72
N LEU A 361 10.48 -13.60 14.19
CA LEU A 361 11.23 -14.57 14.95
C LEU A 361 10.91 -14.43 16.44
N THR A 362 10.65 -15.54 17.11
CA THR A 362 10.35 -15.58 18.55
C THR A 362 11.29 -16.56 19.24
N PHE A 363 11.87 -16.14 20.36
CA PHE A 363 12.67 -17.01 21.23
C PHE A 363 11.81 -17.46 22.43
N ASP A 364 11.66 -18.77 22.63
CA ASP A 364 10.84 -19.33 23.71
C ASP A 364 11.61 -19.56 25.04
N GLY A 365 12.92 -19.27 25.05
CA GLY A 365 13.83 -19.55 26.16
C GLY A 365 14.81 -20.69 25.89
N ALA A 366 14.55 -21.53 24.88
CA ALA A 366 15.42 -22.64 24.47
C ALA A 366 15.65 -22.66 22.94
N SER A 367 14.62 -22.37 22.16
CA SER A 367 14.63 -22.46 20.70
C SER A 367 14.04 -21.21 20.04
N TRP A 368 14.45 -20.99 18.79
CA TRP A 368 13.86 -19.97 17.94
C TRP A 368 12.77 -20.58 17.07
N SER A 369 11.72 -19.81 16.81
CA SER A 369 10.67 -20.12 15.84
C SER A 369 10.41 -18.90 14.96
N ALA A 370 9.86 -19.12 13.77
CA ALA A 370 9.54 -18.04 12.84
C ALA A 370 8.11 -18.21 12.29
N VAL A 371 7.39 -17.10 12.19
CA VAL A 371 6.08 -17.02 11.52
C VAL A 371 6.09 -15.89 10.51
N ARG A 372 5.39 -16.06 9.39
CA ARG A 372 5.25 -14.98 8.40
C ARG A 372 4.41 -13.85 8.98
N ARG A 373 4.79 -12.61 8.67
CA ARG A 373 4.05 -11.43 9.15
C ARG A 373 2.70 -11.25 8.47
N ASP A 374 2.60 -11.65 7.20
CA ASP A 374 1.42 -11.43 6.36
C ASP A 374 0.21 -12.29 6.77
N ASN A 375 0.44 -13.56 7.12
CA ASN A 375 -0.63 -14.53 7.36
C ASN A 375 -0.44 -15.37 8.64
N GLY A 376 0.64 -15.17 9.40
CA GLY A 376 0.93 -15.89 10.64
C GLY A 376 1.32 -17.36 10.45
N GLN A 377 1.48 -17.84 9.22
CA GLN A 377 1.88 -19.23 8.95
C GLN A 377 3.32 -19.47 9.41
N PRO A 378 3.63 -20.66 9.97
CA PRO A 378 4.98 -20.99 10.40
C PRO A 378 5.93 -21.07 9.21
N VAL A 379 7.16 -20.57 9.40
CA VAL A 379 8.26 -20.68 8.45
C VAL A 379 9.31 -21.63 9.03
N THR A 380 9.82 -22.54 8.21
CA THR A 380 10.92 -23.42 8.62
C THR A 380 12.12 -22.59 9.04
N LEU A 381 12.57 -22.82 10.27
CA LEU A 381 13.78 -22.23 10.85
C LEU A 381 14.73 -23.36 11.23
N THR A 382 15.97 -23.29 10.78
CA THR A 382 17.04 -24.24 11.16
C THR A 382 18.27 -23.51 11.68
N GLY A 383 19.20 -24.24 12.29
CA GLY A 383 20.42 -23.69 12.88
C GLY A 383 20.24 -23.22 14.33
N THR A 384 21.36 -22.97 15.01
CA THR A 384 21.43 -22.56 16.42
C THR A 384 21.60 -21.04 16.60
N GLY A 385 21.87 -20.30 15.53
CA GLY A 385 22.07 -18.85 15.55
C GLY A 385 23.47 -18.39 15.87
N THR A 386 24.44 -19.30 15.91
CA THR A 386 25.86 -18.97 16.08
C THR A 386 26.50 -18.59 14.74
N ALA A 387 27.70 -18.02 14.74
CA ALA A 387 28.40 -17.73 13.50
C ALA A 387 28.77 -19.01 12.71
N ALA A 388 29.01 -20.12 13.41
CA ALA A 388 29.31 -21.41 12.79
C ALA A 388 28.05 -22.14 12.29
N ASP A 389 26.91 -21.88 12.91
CA ASP A 389 25.62 -22.48 12.59
C ASP A 389 24.50 -21.41 12.69
N PRO A 390 24.42 -20.49 11.69
CA PRO A 390 23.48 -19.38 11.70
C PRO A 390 22.04 -19.86 11.53
N LEU A 391 21.09 -19.08 12.06
CA LEU A 391 19.66 -19.33 11.82
C LEU A 391 19.36 -19.19 10.33
N ARG A 392 18.70 -20.17 9.73
CA ARG A 392 18.30 -20.13 8.32
C ARG A 392 16.79 -20.01 8.19
N VAL A 393 16.33 -18.96 7.51
CA VAL A 393 14.91 -18.64 7.30
C VAL A 393 14.73 -17.91 5.98
N GLY A 394 13.83 -18.37 5.12
CA GLY A 394 13.49 -17.69 3.85
C GLY A 394 14.70 -17.30 2.98
N GLY A 395 15.69 -18.20 2.85
CA GLY A 395 16.93 -17.95 2.11
C GLY A 395 17.97 -17.08 2.83
N MET A 396 17.67 -16.55 4.01
CA MET A 396 18.59 -15.74 4.82
C MET A 396 19.37 -16.60 5.81
N ALA A 397 20.59 -16.16 6.13
CA ALA A 397 21.36 -16.66 7.27
C ALA A 397 21.53 -15.54 8.30
N LEU A 398 21.07 -15.75 9.53
CA LEU A 398 21.09 -14.79 10.63
C LEU A 398 21.97 -15.29 11.78
N VAL A 399 22.85 -14.42 12.26
CA VAL A 399 23.66 -14.64 13.45
C VAL A 399 23.06 -13.84 14.60
N VAL A 400 22.83 -14.52 15.72
CA VAL A 400 22.39 -13.94 16.98
C VAL A 400 23.64 -13.53 17.76
N SER A 401 23.65 -12.29 18.24
CA SER A 401 24.65 -11.78 19.18
C SER A 401 23.96 -11.32 20.46
N GLY A 402 24.65 -11.37 21.59
CA GLY A 402 24.04 -11.12 22.90
C GLY A 402 23.19 -12.30 23.40
N SER A 403 22.32 -12.03 24.38
CA SER A 403 21.46 -13.06 24.99
C SER A 403 19.98 -12.67 24.84
N ALA A 404 19.18 -13.59 24.31
CA ALA A 404 17.74 -13.43 24.19
C ALA A 404 17.04 -13.92 25.46
N ALA A 405 15.98 -13.24 25.86
CA ALA A 405 15.08 -13.68 26.93
C ALA A 405 13.86 -14.39 26.35
N ALA A 406 13.27 -15.30 27.12
CA ALA A 406 12.04 -15.98 26.71
C ALA A 406 10.92 -14.95 26.43
N GLY A 407 10.29 -15.06 25.25
CA GLY A 407 9.28 -14.13 24.76
C GLY A 407 9.83 -12.97 23.91
N ASP A 408 11.15 -12.86 23.73
CA ASP A 408 11.73 -11.86 22.83
C ASP A 408 11.32 -12.14 21.38
N ARG A 409 10.97 -11.08 20.66
CA ARG A 409 10.50 -11.10 19.28
C ARG A 409 11.29 -10.15 18.40
N PHE A 410 11.60 -10.58 17.18
CA PHE A 410 12.33 -9.79 16.19
C PHE A 410 11.61 -9.85 14.85
N LEU A 411 11.41 -8.70 14.23
CA LEU A 411 10.91 -8.62 12.87
C LEU A 411 12.08 -8.65 11.90
N LEU A 412 12.19 -9.74 11.14
CA LEU A 412 13.05 -9.84 9.97
C LEU A 412 12.33 -9.25 8.77
N ARG A 413 12.97 -8.24 8.17
CA ARG A 413 12.62 -7.65 6.88
C ARG A 413 13.77 -7.93 5.92
N PRO A 414 13.74 -9.06 5.20
CA PRO A 414 14.92 -9.53 4.51
C PRO A 414 15.15 -8.79 3.19
N ALA A 415 14.09 -8.21 2.61
CA ALA A 415 14.16 -7.43 1.38
C ALA A 415 13.85 -5.94 1.59
N SER A 416 12.92 -5.55 2.47
CA SER A 416 12.60 -4.13 2.68
C SER A 416 13.82 -3.33 3.17
N GLY A 417 14.18 -2.27 2.43
CA GLY A 417 15.36 -1.43 2.70
C GLY A 417 16.70 -2.03 2.25
N ALA A 418 16.72 -3.22 1.66
CA ALA A 418 17.91 -3.82 1.04
C ALA A 418 18.39 -3.01 -0.18
N ALA A 419 17.46 -2.49 -0.97
CA ALA A 419 17.74 -1.67 -2.15
C ALA A 419 18.56 -0.42 -1.81
N GLY A 420 18.29 0.22 -0.67
CA GLY A 420 19.04 1.36 -0.16
C GLY A 420 20.51 1.06 0.17
N GLN A 421 20.90 -0.21 0.30
CA GLN A 421 22.27 -0.64 0.61
C GLN A 421 23.11 -0.98 -0.63
N LEU A 422 22.51 -1.10 -1.81
CA LEU A 422 23.22 -1.52 -3.02
C LEU A 422 24.31 -0.50 -3.38
N GLN A 423 25.58 -0.91 -3.30
CA GLN A 423 26.73 -0.06 -3.56
C GLN A 423 27.84 -0.89 -4.22
N VAL A 424 28.52 -0.32 -5.21
CA VAL A 424 29.73 -0.94 -5.81
C VAL A 424 30.87 -0.93 -4.77
N ALA A 425 31.49 -2.08 -4.55
CA ALA A 425 32.62 -2.24 -3.61
C ALA A 425 33.97 -1.93 -4.25
N ILE A 426 34.07 -2.07 -5.57
CA ILE A 426 35.30 -1.84 -6.34
C ILE A 426 35.36 -0.37 -6.78
N THR A 427 36.54 0.25 -6.68
CA THR A 427 36.81 1.60 -7.22
C THR A 427 37.84 1.59 -8.34
N ASP A 428 38.59 0.49 -8.48
CA ASP A 428 39.65 0.31 -9.46
C ASP A 428 39.16 -0.63 -10.59
N PRO A 429 39.04 -0.15 -11.84
CA PRO A 429 38.62 -0.98 -12.97
C PRO A 429 39.48 -2.23 -13.22
N GLY A 430 40.76 -2.20 -12.79
CA GLY A 430 41.67 -3.33 -12.88
C GLY A 430 41.20 -4.54 -12.07
N ARG A 431 40.48 -4.31 -10.97
CA ARG A 431 39.96 -5.37 -10.07
C ARG A 431 38.74 -6.11 -10.59
N ILE A 432 38.21 -5.75 -11.76
CA ILE A 432 37.10 -6.46 -12.38
C ILE A 432 37.58 -7.86 -12.83
N ALA A 433 37.04 -8.91 -12.25
CA ALA A 433 37.45 -10.29 -12.46
C ALA A 433 36.84 -10.87 -13.76
N ALA A 434 37.40 -10.50 -14.91
CA ALA A 434 36.84 -10.85 -16.21
C ALA A 434 37.30 -12.22 -16.75
N ALA A 435 38.50 -12.65 -16.38
CA ALA A 435 39.12 -13.87 -16.91
C ALA A 435 38.80 -15.08 -16.04
N SER A 436 38.80 -16.28 -16.63
CA SER A 436 38.90 -17.53 -15.87
C SER A 436 40.33 -17.71 -15.34
N PRO A 437 40.53 -18.03 -14.05
CA PRO A 437 41.86 -18.04 -13.42
C PRO A 437 42.77 -19.17 -13.89
N LEU A 438 42.19 -20.25 -14.42
CA LEU A 438 42.92 -21.38 -14.99
C LEU A 438 42.68 -21.45 -16.51
N LYS A 439 43.65 -22.02 -17.22
CA LYS A 439 43.49 -22.51 -18.59
C LYS A 439 43.74 -24.01 -18.60
N ALA A 440 42.97 -24.75 -19.38
CA ALA A 440 43.17 -26.18 -19.56
C ALA A 440 43.69 -26.47 -20.98
N SER A 441 44.55 -27.49 -21.10
CA SER A 441 45.08 -27.99 -22.36
C SER A 441 45.13 -29.52 -22.34
N ALA A 442 44.82 -30.16 -23.46
CA ALA A 442 45.09 -31.58 -23.67
C ALA A 442 46.55 -31.78 -24.05
N ASP A 443 47.17 -32.87 -23.58
CA ASP A 443 48.47 -33.31 -24.05
C ASP A 443 48.40 -33.72 -25.53
N LEU A 444 49.42 -33.38 -26.31
CA LEU A 444 49.50 -33.70 -27.74
C LEU A 444 49.62 -35.21 -28.01
N GLY A 445 49.97 -36.00 -26.99
CA GLY A 445 50.04 -37.45 -27.02
C GLY A 445 48.72 -38.18 -26.74
N ASN A 446 47.63 -37.47 -26.44
CA ASN A 446 46.32 -38.08 -26.24
C ASN A 446 45.83 -38.75 -27.55
N ASP A 447 45.33 -39.98 -27.46
CA ASP A 447 44.86 -40.79 -28.61
C ASP A 447 43.31 -40.87 -28.64
N SER A 448 42.66 -39.85 -28.10
CA SER A 448 41.21 -39.68 -28.05
C SER A 448 40.75 -38.39 -28.73
N ASP A 449 39.44 -38.20 -28.86
CA ASP A 449 38.82 -36.95 -29.31
C ASP A 449 38.53 -35.99 -28.15
N ALA A 450 38.96 -36.32 -26.93
CA ALA A 450 38.67 -35.54 -25.74
C ALA A 450 39.48 -34.26 -25.67
N THR A 451 38.80 -33.11 -25.53
CA THR A 451 39.39 -31.79 -25.42
C THR A 451 38.84 -31.04 -24.19
N PRO A 452 39.61 -30.10 -23.60
CA PRO A 452 39.10 -29.30 -22.50
C PRO A 452 37.94 -28.41 -22.94
N GLY A 453 36.79 -28.57 -22.29
CA GLY A 453 35.61 -27.73 -22.45
C GLY A 453 35.51 -26.69 -21.32
N ALA A 454 34.31 -26.54 -20.76
CA ALA A 454 34.04 -25.55 -19.72
C ALA A 454 34.85 -25.83 -18.43
N LEU A 455 35.62 -24.83 -18.00
CA LEU A 455 36.38 -24.82 -16.75
C LEU A 455 35.78 -23.80 -15.79
N ALA A 456 35.47 -24.23 -14.57
CA ALA A 456 34.89 -23.38 -13.54
C ALA A 456 35.60 -23.56 -12.19
N ILE A 457 35.67 -22.48 -11.42
CA ILE A 457 36.11 -22.52 -10.02
C ILE A 457 34.88 -22.71 -9.13
N ALA A 458 34.79 -23.88 -8.49
CA ALA A 458 33.71 -24.21 -7.57
C ALA A 458 33.92 -23.62 -6.18
N ASP A 459 35.18 -23.54 -5.73
CA ASP A 459 35.57 -22.93 -4.46
C ASP A 459 36.88 -22.14 -4.60
N ALA A 460 36.75 -20.82 -4.73
CA ALA A 460 37.89 -19.91 -4.84
C ALA A 460 38.72 -19.82 -3.55
N THR A 461 38.22 -20.34 -2.43
CA THR A 461 38.92 -20.34 -1.13
C THR A 461 39.72 -21.62 -0.90
N ALA A 462 39.54 -22.64 -1.74
CA ALA A 462 40.25 -23.90 -1.63
C ALA A 462 41.78 -23.70 -1.79
N PRO A 463 42.61 -24.24 -0.89
CA PRO A 463 44.06 -24.10 -0.97
C PRO A 463 44.61 -24.67 -2.29
N GLY A 464 45.40 -23.87 -3.00
CA GLY A 464 46.02 -24.31 -4.25
C GLY A 464 45.08 -24.40 -5.45
N VAL A 465 43.84 -23.88 -5.35
CA VAL A 465 42.86 -23.95 -6.46
C VAL A 465 43.33 -23.26 -7.75
N VAL A 466 44.21 -22.26 -7.65
CA VAL A 466 44.87 -21.61 -8.80
C VAL A 466 46.35 -22.03 -8.85
N ALA A 467 46.60 -23.32 -9.02
CA ALA A 467 47.93 -23.88 -9.22
C ALA A 467 48.00 -24.66 -10.55
N ASN A 468 49.19 -25.18 -10.87
CA ASN A 468 49.30 -26.17 -11.93
C ASN A 468 48.66 -27.47 -11.44
N HIS A 469 47.79 -28.06 -12.26
CA HIS A 469 47.21 -29.37 -12.01
C HIS A 469 47.38 -30.26 -13.23
N THR A 470 47.52 -31.57 -13.01
CA THR A 470 47.56 -32.57 -14.07
C THR A 470 46.49 -33.62 -13.79
N VAL A 471 45.64 -33.84 -14.79
CA VAL A 471 44.64 -34.91 -14.81
C VAL A 471 45.16 -36.00 -15.73
N VAL A 472 45.12 -37.25 -15.27
CA VAL A 472 45.46 -38.44 -16.07
C VAL A 472 44.33 -39.45 -15.97
N PHE A 473 43.80 -39.90 -17.11
CA PHE A 473 42.85 -41.00 -17.17
C PHE A 473 43.59 -42.33 -16.98
N LEU A 474 43.21 -43.07 -15.94
CA LEU A 474 43.80 -44.37 -15.61
C LEU A 474 43.13 -45.50 -16.41
N ASP A 475 41.85 -45.32 -16.71
CA ASP A 475 41.06 -46.08 -17.68
C ASP A 475 40.04 -45.14 -18.34
N ASP A 476 39.16 -45.65 -19.21
CA ASP A 476 38.17 -44.83 -19.95
C ASP A 476 37.12 -44.14 -19.05
N THR A 477 37.03 -44.51 -17.77
CA THR A 477 36.03 -44.04 -16.81
C THR A 477 36.60 -43.54 -15.49
N THR A 478 37.90 -43.66 -15.26
CA THR A 478 38.55 -43.20 -14.03
C THR A 478 39.74 -42.31 -14.31
N TYR A 479 39.88 -41.25 -13.52
CA TYR A 479 40.98 -40.29 -13.60
C TYR A 479 41.62 -40.07 -12.24
N SER A 480 42.86 -39.58 -12.25
CA SER A 480 43.56 -39.06 -11.08
C SER A 480 43.93 -37.60 -11.31
N VAL A 481 43.81 -36.77 -10.26
CA VAL A 481 44.27 -35.38 -10.24
C VAL A 481 45.52 -35.31 -9.40
N ASP A 482 46.61 -34.78 -9.96
CA ASP A 482 47.91 -34.59 -9.29
C ASP A 482 48.49 -35.87 -8.64
N GLY A 483 48.17 -37.04 -9.19
CA GLY A 483 48.56 -38.33 -8.63
C GLY A 483 47.81 -38.72 -7.36
N GLY A 484 46.71 -38.02 -7.04
CA GLY A 484 45.79 -38.34 -5.96
C GLY A 484 44.96 -39.62 -6.22
N PRO A 485 44.04 -39.95 -5.29
CA PRO A 485 43.21 -41.15 -5.41
C PRO A 485 42.36 -41.13 -6.70
N PRO A 486 42.17 -42.29 -7.36
CA PRO A 486 41.31 -42.39 -8.54
C PRO A 486 39.88 -41.93 -8.24
N ALA A 487 39.30 -41.16 -9.16
CA ALA A 487 37.91 -40.72 -9.14
C ALA A 487 37.21 -41.18 -10.43
N THR A 488 35.92 -41.46 -10.33
CA THR A 488 35.10 -41.82 -11.50
C THR A 488 34.77 -40.57 -12.30
N TYR A 489 34.97 -40.63 -13.61
CA TYR A 489 34.54 -39.62 -14.56
C TYR A 489 33.04 -39.75 -14.84
N ASP A 490 32.30 -38.68 -14.54
CA ASP A 490 30.91 -38.52 -14.96
C ASP A 490 30.86 -37.35 -15.96
N PRO A 491 30.48 -37.59 -17.23
CA PRO A 491 30.33 -36.53 -18.23
C PRO A 491 29.38 -35.40 -17.82
N ALA A 492 28.41 -35.65 -16.95
CA ALA A 492 27.48 -34.63 -16.47
C ALA A 492 28.16 -33.60 -15.55
N THR A 493 29.00 -34.07 -14.62
CA THR A 493 29.73 -33.23 -13.66
C THR A 493 31.11 -32.80 -14.16
N GLY A 494 31.73 -33.59 -15.04
CA GLY A 494 33.11 -33.44 -15.47
C GLY A 494 34.12 -33.97 -14.44
N ILE A 495 35.38 -33.59 -14.64
CA ILE A 495 36.49 -33.81 -13.71
C ILE A 495 36.36 -32.82 -12.55
N VAL A 496 36.53 -33.29 -11.33
CA VAL A 496 36.51 -32.47 -10.11
C VAL A 496 37.88 -32.52 -9.46
N GLY A 497 38.57 -31.38 -9.41
CA GLY A 497 39.81 -31.17 -8.67
C GLY A 497 39.60 -30.20 -7.51
N GLY A 498 40.53 -30.13 -6.55
CA GLY A 498 40.39 -29.40 -5.28
C GLY A 498 39.98 -27.91 -5.40
N GLY A 499 38.69 -27.66 -5.60
CA GLY A 499 38.08 -26.34 -5.79
C GLY A 499 37.70 -25.97 -7.23
N TRP A 500 37.92 -26.84 -8.24
CA TRP A 500 37.61 -26.56 -9.65
C TRP A 500 36.96 -27.76 -10.36
N THR A 501 36.25 -27.48 -11.44
CA THR A 501 35.62 -28.50 -12.30
C THR A 501 35.98 -28.27 -13.76
N LEU A 502 36.38 -29.32 -14.47
CA LEU A 502 36.66 -29.29 -15.90
C LEU A 502 35.72 -30.26 -16.64
N LYS A 503 34.87 -29.72 -17.52
CA LYS A 503 34.14 -30.55 -18.49
C LYS A 503 35.04 -30.84 -19.69
N LEU A 504 34.93 -32.05 -20.22
CA LEU A 504 35.55 -32.42 -21.48
C LEU A 504 34.51 -32.44 -22.59
N GLU A 505 34.92 -32.06 -23.79
CA GLU A 505 34.20 -32.35 -25.03
C GLU A 505 34.84 -33.60 -25.64
N GLY A 506 34.06 -34.56 -26.14
CA GLY A 506 34.57 -35.86 -26.61
C GLY A 506 34.64 -36.92 -25.51
N THR A 507 35.24 -38.08 -25.82
CA THR A 507 35.29 -39.24 -24.92
C THR A 507 36.74 -39.54 -24.52
N PRO A 508 37.13 -39.36 -23.25
CA PRO A 508 38.49 -39.63 -22.82
C PRO A 508 38.79 -41.14 -22.84
N ARG A 509 40.07 -41.48 -22.95
CA ARG A 509 40.59 -42.86 -22.93
C ARG A 509 41.69 -43.02 -21.89
N ALA A 510 41.95 -44.28 -21.52
CA ALA A 510 43.10 -44.64 -20.71
C ALA A 510 44.41 -44.01 -21.25
N GLY A 511 45.13 -43.28 -20.40
CA GLY A 511 46.38 -42.60 -20.74
C GLY A 511 46.23 -41.14 -21.17
N ASP A 512 45.01 -40.65 -21.42
CA ASP A 512 44.81 -39.24 -21.74
C ASP A 512 45.22 -38.33 -20.58
N ARG A 513 45.90 -37.23 -20.92
CA ARG A 513 46.38 -36.23 -19.99
C ARG A 513 45.82 -34.85 -20.31
N PHE A 514 45.39 -34.14 -19.26
CA PHE A 514 44.98 -32.75 -19.34
C PHE A 514 45.71 -31.94 -18.28
N ASP A 515 46.35 -30.84 -18.68
CA ASP A 515 47.05 -29.94 -17.77
C ASP A 515 46.24 -28.65 -17.59
N LEU A 516 46.11 -28.22 -16.33
CA LEU A 516 45.58 -26.92 -15.97
C LEU A 516 46.75 -26.05 -15.49
N ALA A 517 46.79 -24.80 -15.95
CA ALA A 517 47.81 -23.84 -15.56
C ALA A 517 47.17 -22.51 -15.15
N PRO A 518 47.73 -21.80 -14.15
CA PRO A 518 47.33 -20.45 -13.81
C PRO A 518 47.45 -19.51 -15.00
N ARG A 519 46.47 -18.62 -15.13
CA ARG A 519 46.50 -17.52 -16.07
C ARG A 519 47.27 -16.35 -15.46
N GLY A 520 48.05 -15.65 -16.28
CA GLY A 520 48.83 -14.49 -15.85
C GLY A 520 48.06 -13.16 -15.90
N PRO A 521 48.63 -12.07 -15.34
CA PRO A 521 48.06 -10.73 -15.43
C PRO A 521 47.87 -10.27 -16.87
N GLY A 522 46.92 -9.35 -17.09
CA GLY A 522 46.65 -8.77 -18.41
C GLY A 522 46.02 -9.73 -19.42
N SER A 523 45.43 -10.84 -18.97
CA SER A 523 44.89 -11.85 -19.90
C SER A 523 43.74 -11.33 -20.75
N SER A 524 43.70 -11.79 -22.00
CA SER A 524 42.60 -11.54 -22.94
C SER A 524 41.43 -12.53 -22.80
N ASP A 525 41.42 -13.34 -21.76
CA ASP A 525 40.32 -14.28 -21.47
C ASP A 525 39.10 -13.56 -20.91
N ASN A 526 37.92 -14.04 -21.26
CA ASN A 526 36.64 -13.44 -20.89
C ASN A 526 35.66 -14.45 -20.29
N GLY A 527 36.11 -15.65 -19.90
CA GLY A 527 35.23 -16.73 -19.46
C GLY A 527 34.33 -16.31 -18.30
N ASN A 528 34.92 -15.69 -17.27
CA ASN A 528 34.14 -15.22 -16.12
C ASN A 528 33.24 -14.02 -16.46
N MET A 529 33.68 -13.11 -17.33
CA MET A 529 32.85 -11.98 -17.75
C MET A 529 31.64 -12.42 -18.59
N ARG A 530 31.79 -13.46 -19.41
CA ARG A 530 30.65 -14.07 -20.11
C ARG A 530 29.66 -14.71 -19.14
N ALA A 531 30.16 -15.37 -18.09
CA ALA A 531 29.30 -15.91 -17.03
C ALA A 531 28.57 -14.81 -16.25
N LEU A 532 29.26 -13.71 -15.93
CA LEU A 532 28.67 -12.52 -15.31
C LEU A 532 27.59 -11.88 -16.20
N ALA A 533 27.87 -11.68 -17.49
CA ALA A 533 26.93 -11.10 -18.44
C ALA A 533 25.66 -11.96 -18.62
N ALA A 534 25.79 -13.28 -18.52
CA ALA A 534 24.68 -14.22 -18.61
C ALA A 534 23.80 -14.27 -17.34
N LEU A 535 24.20 -13.65 -16.22
CA LEU A 535 23.41 -13.68 -14.98
C LEU A 535 22.04 -13.04 -15.12
N ASP A 536 21.85 -12.10 -16.06
CA ASP A 536 20.59 -11.39 -16.24
C ASP A 536 19.41 -12.32 -16.57
N ASP A 537 19.68 -13.31 -17.42
CA ASP A 537 18.68 -14.25 -17.94
C ASP A 537 18.58 -15.54 -17.11
N LEU A 538 19.52 -15.77 -16.19
CA LEU A 538 19.53 -16.99 -15.38
C LEU A 538 18.47 -16.94 -14.28
N GLY A 539 17.68 -18.01 -14.19
CA GLY A 539 16.76 -18.24 -13.09
C GLY A 539 17.51 -18.34 -11.76
N ARG A 540 17.30 -17.39 -10.86
CA ARG A 540 17.96 -17.32 -9.54
C ARG A 540 16.98 -17.19 -8.40
N LEU A 541 15.77 -16.77 -8.70
CA LEU A 541 14.67 -16.57 -7.76
C LEU A 541 13.61 -17.67 -7.95
N GLU A 542 12.76 -17.87 -6.94
CA GLU A 542 11.58 -18.77 -7.01
C GLU A 542 11.97 -20.21 -7.38
N GLY A 543 12.84 -20.82 -6.57
CA GLY A 543 13.36 -22.15 -6.85
C GLY A 543 14.28 -22.22 -8.07
N GLY A 544 14.81 -21.06 -8.51
CA GLY A 544 15.72 -20.96 -9.65
C GLY A 544 15.02 -20.85 -11.01
N GLN A 545 13.74 -20.47 -11.03
CA GLN A 545 12.95 -20.33 -12.26
C GLN A 545 12.90 -18.88 -12.77
N LEU A 546 12.83 -17.91 -11.85
CA LEU A 546 12.68 -16.51 -12.20
C LEU A 546 14.04 -15.83 -12.33
N SER A 547 14.26 -15.18 -13.48
CA SER A 547 15.47 -14.38 -13.72
C SER A 547 15.38 -13.01 -13.03
N MET A 548 16.52 -12.35 -12.85
CA MET A 548 16.53 -11.03 -12.21
C MET A 548 15.83 -9.97 -13.07
N ASN A 549 15.99 -10.03 -14.39
CA ASN A 549 15.22 -9.21 -15.33
C ASN A 549 13.71 -9.52 -15.26
N GLY A 550 13.35 -10.80 -15.17
CA GLY A 550 11.95 -11.21 -14.99
C GLY A 550 11.34 -10.65 -13.70
N ALA A 551 12.10 -10.66 -12.59
CA ALA A 551 11.67 -10.06 -11.33
C ALA A 551 11.49 -8.53 -11.41
N LEU A 552 12.34 -7.85 -12.20
CA LEU A 552 12.19 -6.42 -12.50
C LEU A 552 10.92 -6.15 -13.31
N GLN A 553 10.64 -6.95 -14.34
CA GLN A 553 9.41 -6.84 -15.12
C GLN A 553 8.16 -7.10 -14.27
N GLN A 554 8.20 -8.10 -13.37
CA GLN A 554 7.10 -8.36 -12.43
C GLN A 554 6.83 -7.16 -11.52
N LEU A 555 7.88 -6.49 -11.02
CA LEU A 555 7.73 -5.26 -10.22
C LEU A 555 6.98 -4.18 -11.00
N THR A 556 7.45 -3.87 -12.21
CA THR A 556 6.83 -2.86 -13.10
C THR A 556 5.39 -3.20 -13.42
N VAL A 557 5.10 -4.46 -13.77
CA VAL A 557 3.75 -4.92 -14.10
C VAL A 557 2.83 -4.84 -12.89
N ALA A 558 3.29 -5.27 -11.72
CA ALA A 558 2.49 -5.27 -10.50
C ALA A 558 2.07 -3.85 -10.09
N THR A 559 3.02 -2.90 -10.10
CA THR A 559 2.70 -1.50 -9.75
C THR A 559 1.80 -0.84 -10.78
N ALA A 560 2.05 -1.07 -12.08
CA ALA A 560 1.19 -0.56 -13.14
C ALA A 560 -0.23 -1.16 -13.08
N SER A 561 -0.35 -2.46 -12.78
CA SER A 561 -1.67 -3.09 -12.62
C SER A 561 -2.43 -2.55 -11.41
N ALA A 562 -1.75 -2.34 -10.28
CA ALA A 562 -2.37 -1.79 -9.09
C ALA A 562 -2.86 -0.35 -9.33
N ALA A 563 -2.04 0.48 -10.01
CA ALA A 563 -2.42 1.84 -10.38
C ALA A 563 -3.63 1.86 -11.33
N ARG A 564 -3.60 1.07 -12.42
CA ARG A 564 -4.72 1.00 -13.37
C ARG A 564 -6.00 0.50 -12.70
N GLN A 565 -5.93 -0.58 -11.93
CA GLN A 565 -7.09 -1.14 -11.26
C GLN A 565 -7.72 -0.14 -10.29
N ALA A 566 -6.90 0.58 -9.50
CA ALA A 566 -7.38 1.61 -8.59
C ALA A 566 -7.98 2.82 -9.34
N GLY A 567 -7.34 3.25 -10.44
CA GLY A 567 -7.81 4.35 -11.30
C GLY A 567 -9.16 4.05 -11.96
N ASP A 568 -9.28 2.87 -12.60
CA ASP A 568 -10.53 2.44 -13.24
C ASP A 568 -11.66 2.31 -12.22
N ALA A 569 -11.37 1.75 -11.03
CA ALA A 569 -12.33 1.65 -9.94
C ALA A 569 -12.77 3.03 -9.43
N ARG A 570 -11.82 3.97 -9.26
CA ARG A 570 -12.10 5.36 -8.87
C ARG A 570 -13.03 6.03 -9.88
N ASP A 571 -12.76 5.88 -11.17
CA ASP A 571 -13.54 6.51 -12.23
C ASP A 571 -14.97 5.95 -12.30
N ALA A 572 -15.11 4.63 -12.18
CA ALA A 572 -16.42 3.98 -12.05
C ALA A 572 -17.18 4.48 -10.80
N GLN A 573 -16.50 4.58 -9.65
CA GLN A 573 -17.10 5.09 -8.43
C GLN A 573 -17.48 6.58 -8.55
N GLY A 574 -16.72 7.38 -9.30
CA GLY A 574 -17.06 8.76 -9.60
C GLY A 574 -18.38 8.92 -10.35
N ILE A 575 -18.68 8.00 -11.28
CA ILE A 575 -19.98 7.96 -11.98
C ILE A 575 -21.11 7.60 -11.00
N ILE A 576 -20.87 6.63 -10.11
CA ILE A 576 -21.85 6.25 -9.09
C ILE A 576 -22.14 7.44 -8.15
N ASP A 577 -21.10 8.16 -7.72
CA ASP A 577 -21.25 9.35 -6.87
C ASP A 577 -22.09 10.44 -7.55
N GLN A 578 -21.84 10.70 -8.84
CA GLN A 578 -22.63 11.63 -9.64
C GLN A 578 -24.11 11.21 -9.72
N GLN A 579 -24.38 9.92 -9.91
CA GLN A 579 -25.75 9.40 -9.93
C GLN A 579 -26.43 9.55 -8.55
N VAL A 580 -25.72 9.24 -7.46
CA VAL A 580 -26.25 9.38 -6.10
C VAL A 580 -26.57 10.84 -5.78
N ARG A 581 -25.73 11.79 -6.22
CA ARG A 581 -25.99 13.23 -6.10
C ARG A 581 -27.22 13.64 -6.91
N ALA A 582 -27.32 13.22 -8.17
CA ALA A 582 -28.46 13.53 -9.02
C ALA A 582 -29.78 12.96 -8.46
N ASP A 583 -29.76 11.72 -7.97
CA ASP A 583 -30.91 11.09 -7.28
C ASP A 583 -31.34 11.91 -6.06
N ARG A 584 -30.38 12.41 -5.27
CA ARG A 584 -30.66 13.26 -4.11
C ARG A 584 -31.23 14.61 -4.54
N GLU A 585 -30.64 15.27 -5.54
CA GLU A 585 -31.11 16.55 -6.04
C GLU A 585 -32.54 16.47 -6.60
N ALA A 586 -32.88 15.37 -7.27
CA ALA A 586 -34.23 15.13 -7.76
C ALA A 586 -35.28 15.00 -6.64
N LEU A 587 -34.89 14.48 -5.48
CA LEU A 587 -35.78 14.27 -4.33
C LEU A 587 -35.83 15.48 -3.38
N SER A 588 -34.65 15.99 -3.03
CA SER A 588 -34.42 16.95 -1.95
C SER A 588 -34.02 18.33 -2.46
N GLY A 589 -33.66 18.48 -3.72
CA GLY A 589 -33.20 19.73 -4.30
C GLY A 589 -34.32 20.77 -4.44
N VAL A 590 -33.91 22.04 -4.52
CA VAL A 590 -34.83 23.16 -4.75
C VAL A 590 -35.03 23.36 -6.24
N ASN A 591 -36.23 23.04 -6.74
CA ASN A 591 -36.63 23.38 -8.10
C ASN A 591 -37.25 24.79 -8.12
N LEU A 592 -36.55 25.76 -8.70
CA LEU A 592 -36.97 27.16 -8.72
C LEU A 592 -38.29 27.39 -9.47
N ASP A 593 -38.60 26.59 -10.49
CA ASP A 593 -39.86 26.68 -11.22
C ASP A 593 -41.03 26.19 -10.37
N GLU A 594 -40.83 25.08 -9.64
CA GLU A 594 -41.82 24.60 -8.66
C GLU A 594 -42.01 25.58 -7.52
N GLU A 595 -40.93 26.16 -6.99
CA GLU A 595 -41.01 27.17 -5.93
C GLU A 595 -41.72 28.43 -6.43
N ALA A 596 -41.50 28.87 -7.67
CA ALA A 596 -42.20 29.99 -8.28
C ALA A 596 -43.70 29.72 -8.46
N ALA A 597 -44.06 28.52 -8.96
CA ALA A 597 -45.45 28.11 -9.08
C ALA A 597 -46.16 28.03 -7.70
N ASN A 598 -45.49 27.44 -6.71
CA ASN A 598 -45.99 27.39 -5.34
C ASN A 598 -46.12 28.79 -4.71
N LEU A 599 -45.17 29.69 -4.98
CA LEU A 599 -45.21 31.08 -4.52
C LEU A 599 -46.45 31.78 -5.06
N LEU A 600 -46.72 31.68 -6.36
CA LEU A 600 -47.94 32.25 -6.98
C LEU A 600 -49.21 31.64 -6.37
N ARG A 601 -49.25 30.31 -6.19
CA ARG A 601 -50.38 29.61 -5.58
C ARG A 601 -50.67 30.12 -4.17
N PHE A 602 -49.65 30.22 -3.31
CA PHE A 602 -49.83 30.68 -1.94
C PHE A 602 -50.05 32.19 -1.84
N GLN A 603 -49.54 33.01 -2.76
CA GLN A 603 -49.88 34.43 -2.85
C GLN A 603 -51.36 34.64 -3.18
N GLN A 604 -51.89 33.91 -4.16
CA GLN A 604 -53.32 33.94 -4.51
C GLN A 604 -54.19 33.46 -3.33
N ALA A 605 -53.79 32.37 -2.68
CA ALA A 605 -54.51 31.85 -1.51
C ALA A 605 -54.50 32.84 -0.32
N TYR A 606 -53.37 33.51 -0.08
CA TYR A 606 -53.24 34.56 0.93
C TYR A 606 -54.15 35.77 0.62
N GLN A 607 -54.16 36.24 -0.63
CA GLN A 607 -55.04 37.34 -1.06
C GLN A 607 -56.53 36.97 -0.91
N ALA A 608 -56.92 35.75 -1.30
CA ALA A 608 -58.27 35.26 -1.13
C ALA A 608 -58.68 35.19 0.36
N ALA A 609 -57.81 34.69 1.23
CA ALA A 609 -58.05 34.68 2.67
C ALA A 609 -58.19 36.10 3.25
N ALA A 610 -57.39 37.07 2.79
CA ALA A 610 -57.49 38.46 3.20
C ALA A 610 -58.84 39.10 2.79
N GLN A 611 -59.32 38.81 1.58
CA GLN A 611 -60.63 39.27 1.12
C GLN A 611 -61.78 38.69 1.95
N VAL A 612 -61.70 37.40 2.36
CA VAL A 612 -62.69 36.78 3.25
C VAL A 612 -62.74 37.48 4.61
N ILE A 613 -61.59 37.89 5.17
CA ILE A 613 -61.55 38.66 6.42
C ILE A 613 -62.18 40.04 6.22
N ALA A 614 -61.87 40.75 5.13
CA ALA A 614 -62.46 42.06 4.85
C ALA A 614 -63.99 41.99 4.68
N ALA A 615 -64.50 40.96 3.99
CA ALA A 615 -65.93 40.71 3.86
C ALA A 615 -66.58 40.37 5.22
N ALA A 616 -65.92 39.55 6.02
CA ALA A 616 -66.38 39.21 7.36
C ALA A 616 -66.43 40.42 8.30
N ASP A 617 -65.44 41.32 8.24
CA ASP A 617 -65.43 42.57 9.00
C ASP A 617 -66.57 43.49 8.58
N THR A 618 -66.82 43.61 7.27
CA THR A 618 -67.95 44.39 6.73
C THR A 618 -69.30 43.86 7.25
N VAL A 619 -69.50 42.54 7.26
CA VAL A 619 -70.70 41.89 7.80
C VAL A 619 -70.81 42.11 9.31
N PHE A 620 -69.71 42.01 10.04
CA PHE A 620 -69.68 42.23 11.48
C PHE A 620 -70.03 43.68 11.85
N GLN A 621 -69.45 44.66 11.17
CA GLN A 621 -69.78 46.08 11.33
C GLN A 621 -71.24 46.35 10.98
N SER A 622 -71.76 45.73 9.91
CA SER A 622 -73.17 45.83 9.53
C SER A 622 -74.10 45.30 10.62
N LEU A 623 -73.80 44.13 11.19
CA LEU A 623 -74.55 43.55 12.30
C LEU A 623 -74.48 44.41 13.57
N LEU A 624 -73.29 44.91 13.92
CA LEU A 624 -73.11 45.84 15.05
C LEU A 624 -73.94 47.10 14.86
N SER A 625 -73.97 47.68 13.66
CA SER A 625 -74.77 48.86 13.33
C SER A 625 -76.27 48.60 13.42
N ALA A 626 -76.73 47.38 13.11
CA ALA A 626 -78.12 46.98 13.19
C ALA A 626 -78.59 46.75 14.64
N VAL A 627 -77.71 46.27 15.52
CA VAL A 627 -77.99 46.03 16.95
C VAL A 627 -77.81 47.29 17.80
N ARG A 628 -77.06 48.30 17.32
CA ARG A 628 -76.84 49.58 18.02
C ARG A 628 -78.03 50.57 17.95
N ARG A 629 -79.20 50.12 17.48
CA ARG A 629 -80.43 50.90 17.45
C ARG A 629 -81.29 50.62 18.67
#